data_AF-A0A1B1CK31-F1
#
_entry.id   AF-A0A1B1CK31-F1
#
_cell.length_a   1.000
_cell.length_b   1.000
_cell.length_c   1.000
_cell.angle_alpha   90.00
_cell.angle_beta   90.00
_cell.angle_gamma   90.00
#
_symmetry.space_group_name_H-M   'P 1'
#
loop_
_entity.id
_entity.type
_entity.pdbx_description
1 polymer ?
#
loop_
_entity_poly.entity_id
_entity_poly.type
_entity_poly.pdbx_seq_one_letter_code
_entity_poly.pdbx_strand_id
1 'polypeptide(L)'
;MTSEFGRRLALVAATTLLPSLALAAEGGAGFYLLGAKLPASAITPPPGVFFSNDIYMYTGDLGGGRALPSGGRLAVGVEGSAVIEVPTVLWILPEDVAGGHLGLSLTVPVGWKNTDADVTLAGPRGGTASGSISDPVFTVGDPVLGALLGWEAGNFHWQTSLLVNVPVGDYQDGEISNIAFHHWGADVSAGVTWLDPTIGLDLSAVVGMTFNAENPATDYRTGNEFHVEWAAVQHFNEQFDAGLVGYYYDQVTGDSGAGASSDFKGRVAAIGATIGWTFKAGEVPISTRIKYFHEFAAENRAEGDAVYLTISMPLSITKPTNIVAQ
;
A
#
# COMPACT_ATOMS: atom_id res chain seq x y z
N MET A 1 56.51 -13.09 -54.71
CA MET A 1 55.30 -12.78 -55.49
C MET A 1 54.29 -13.86 -55.15
N THR A 2 53.17 -13.67 -54.48
CA THR A 2 52.40 -12.50 -54.01
C THR A 2 51.51 -13.00 -52.86
N SER A 3 51.35 -12.15 -51.84
CA SER A 3 50.48 -12.30 -50.67
C SER A 3 48.99 -12.26 -51.01
N GLU A 4 48.13 -12.85 -50.17
CA GLU A 4 46.87 -12.28 -49.63
C GLU A 4 46.45 -13.13 -48.41
N PHE A 5 46.56 -12.69 -47.14
CA PHE A 5 45.58 -11.88 -46.38
C PHE A 5 44.13 -12.32 -46.69
N GLY A 6 43.33 -12.94 -45.82
CA GLY A 6 43.14 -12.71 -44.39
C GLY A 6 41.72 -12.19 -44.18
N ARG A 7 40.76 -13.04 -43.78
CA ARG A 7 39.48 -12.59 -43.18
C ARG A 7 38.78 -13.73 -42.44
N ARG A 8 39.09 -13.89 -41.15
CA ARG A 8 38.22 -14.58 -40.20
C ARG A 8 37.13 -13.59 -39.80
N LEU A 9 35.88 -13.84 -40.17
CA LEU A 9 34.74 -13.13 -39.58
C LEU A 9 34.55 -13.62 -38.14
N ALA A 10 34.97 -12.80 -37.18
CA ALA A 10 34.46 -12.90 -35.82
C ALA A 10 33.08 -12.23 -35.80
N LEU A 11 32.02 -13.03 -35.65
CA LEU A 11 30.68 -12.54 -35.40
C LEU A 11 30.66 -12.08 -33.94
N VAL A 12 30.75 -10.77 -33.71
CA VAL A 12 30.46 -10.19 -32.40
C VAL A 12 28.94 -10.19 -32.26
N ALA A 13 28.41 -11.09 -31.43
CA ALA A 13 27.03 -11.01 -30.98
C ALA A 13 26.91 -9.75 -30.10
N ALA A 14 26.41 -8.66 -30.68
CA ALA A 14 25.97 -7.51 -29.92
C ALA A 14 24.65 -7.87 -29.22
N THR A 15 24.73 -8.45 -28.03
CA THR A 15 23.64 -8.41 -27.06
C THR A 15 23.43 -6.95 -26.71
N THR A 16 22.49 -6.29 -27.39
CA THR A 16 21.95 -5.01 -26.95
C THR A 16 21.21 -5.25 -25.64
N LEU A 17 21.92 -5.09 -24.51
CA LEU A 17 21.32 -4.88 -23.20
C LEU A 17 20.58 -3.54 -23.28
N LEU A 18 19.35 -3.55 -23.76
CA LEU A 18 18.43 -2.46 -23.46
C LEU A 18 18.21 -2.52 -21.95
N PRO A 19 18.46 -1.43 -21.19
CA PRO A 19 18.08 -1.40 -19.78
C PRO A 19 16.57 -1.59 -19.73
N SER A 20 16.12 -2.73 -19.22
CA SER A 20 14.71 -2.95 -18.90
C SER A 20 14.36 -2.00 -17.77
N LEU A 21 13.62 -0.93 -18.07
CA LEU A 21 13.05 -0.03 -17.06
C LEU A 21 11.93 -0.77 -16.34
N ALA A 22 12.24 -1.74 -15.47
CA ALA A 22 11.23 -2.50 -14.76
C ALA A 22 10.72 -1.79 -13.51
N LEU A 23 9.55 -2.19 -13.00
CA LEU A 23 8.97 -1.63 -11.78
C LEU A 23 9.66 -2.10 -10.54
N ALA A 24 9.59 -1.22 -9.53
CA ALA A 24 9.93 -1.58 -8.19
C ALA A 24 8.73 -2.14 -7.43
N ALA A 25 9.01 -3.03 -6.49
CA ALA A 25 8.04 -3.91 -5.84
C ALA A 25 7.38 -4.89 -6.82
N GLU A 26 7.26 -6.13 -6.38
CA GLU A 26 6.61 -7.18 -7.17
C GLU A 26 5.18 -6.76 -7.56
N GLY A 27 4.85 -6.75 -8.85
CA GLY A 27 3.55 -6.31 -9.33
C GLY A 27 3.26 -4.80 -9.18
N GLY A 28 4.26 -3.98 -8.83
CA GLY A 28 4.16 -2.52 -8.76
C GLY A 28 3.48 -1.96 -7.50
N ALA A 29 3.19 -2.80 -6.51
CA ALA A 29 2.52 -2.41 -5.27
C ALA A 29 3.18 -3.07 -4.05
N GLY A 30 3.29 -2.32 -2.95
CA GLY A 30 3.61 -2.88 -1.63
C GLY A 30 2.33 -3.23 -0.87
N PHE A 31 2.45 -4.06 0.17
CA PHE A 31 1.29 -4.47 0.97
C PHE A 31 0.77 -3.37 1.92
N TYR A 32 1.62 -2.40 2.25
CA TYR A 32 1.17 -1.21 2.98
C TYR A 32 0.32 -0.33 2.07
N LEU A 33 -0.95 -0.14 2.44
CA LEU A 33 -1.91 0.62 1.65
C LEU A 33 -1.78 2.14 1.92
N LEU A 34 -1.14 2.86 0.99
CA LEU A 34 -0.83 4.29 1.11
C LEU A 34 -2.08 5.16 1.26
N GLY A 35 -2.11 5.98 2.31
CA GLY A 35 -3.22 6.89 2.60
C GLY A 35 -4.30 6.27 3.47
N ALA A 36 -4.16 5.00 3.88
CA ALA A 36 -5.16 4.30 4.69
C ALA A 36 -5.28 4.89 6.11
N LYS A 37 -4.18 5.35 6.72
CA LYS A 37 -4.14 5.73 8.13
C LYS A 37 -4.72 7.12 8.46
N LEU A 38 -4.93 7.97 7.45
CA LEU A 38 -5.36 9.36 7.64
C LEU A 38 -6.89 9.54 7.61
N PRO A 39 -7.41 10.63 8.22
CA PRO A 39 -6.79 11.52 9.23
C PRO A 39 -6.89 10.92 10.65
N ALA A 40 -6.59 11.70 11.70
CA ALA A 40 -6.63 11.26 13.10
C ALA A 40 -5.81 9.98 13.38
N SER A 41 -4.72 9.80 12.64
CA SER A 41 -3.98 8.53 12.53
C SER A 41 -3.36 7.99 13.83
N ALA A 42 -3.18 8.86 14.84
CA ALA A 42 -2.62 8.50 16.13
C ALA A 42 -3.63 8.54 17.29
N ILE A 43 -4.90 8.86 17.03
CA ILE A 43 -5.94 8.82 18.04
C ILE A 43 -6.38 7.36 18.23
N THR A 44 -6.15 6.82 19.42
CA THR A 44 -6.58 5.47 19.76
C THR A 44 -8.01 5.49 20.32
N PRO A 45 -8.93 4.68 19.79
CA PRO A 45 -10.28 4.57 20.34
C PRO A 45 -10.28 4.09 21.80
N PRO A 46 -11.37 4.33 22.56
CA PRO A 46 -11.50 3.76 23.90
C PRO A 46 -11.57 2.22 23.86
N PRO A 47 -11.38 1.53 25.00
CA PRO A 47 -11.47 0.08 25.07
C PRO A 47 -12.76 -0.48 24.47
N GLY A 48 -12.63 -1.51 23.63
CA GLY A 48 -13.76 -1.99 22.86
C GLY A 48 -13.37 -2.72 21.59
N VAL A 49 -14.39 -3.13 20.83
CA VAL A 49 -14.24 -3.73 19.51
C VAL A 49 -14.86 -2.79 18.49
N PHE A 50 -14.13 -2.51 17.43
CA PHE A 50 -14.50 -1.59 16.36
C PHE A 50 -14.42 -2.33 15.04
N PHE A 51 -15.31 -1.95 14.13
CA PHE A 51 -15.29 -2.37 12.75
C PHE A 51 -15.06 -1.17 11.86
N SER A 52 -14.21 -1.33 10.86
CA SER A 52 -14.09 -0.40 9.75
C SER A 52 -14.00 -1.16 8.43
N ASN A 53 -14.48 -0.52 7.36
CA ASN A 53 -14.29 -1.02 6.01
C ASN A 53 -13.96 0.16 5.10
N ASP A 54 -12.84 0.04 4.41
CA ASP A 54 -12.48 0.90 3.30
C ASP A 54 -12.82 0.21 2.00
N ILE A 55 -13.59 0.87 1.13
CA ILE A 55 -13.67 0.54 -0.28
C ILE A 55 -12.60 1.38 -0.96
N TYR A 56 -11.50 0.74 -1.33
CA TYR A 56 -10.38 1.32 -2.05
C TYR A 56 -10.59 1.17 -3.54
N MET A 57 -10.57 2.28 -4.26
CA MET A 57 -10.65 2.32 -5.72
C MET A 57 -9.40 2.99 -6.25
N TYR A 58 -8.76 2.38 -7.25
CA TYR A 58 -7.55 2.91 -7.86
C TYR A 58 -7.60 2.78 -9.37
N THR A 59 -7.09 3.79 -10.05
CA THR A 59 -6.76 3.75 -11.47
C THR A 59 -5.42 4.44 -11.66
N GLY A 60 -4.47 3.78 -12.31
CA GLY A 60 -3.15 4.35 -12.55
C GLY A 60 -2.49 3.79 -13.80
N ASP A 61 -1.54 4.56 -14.34
CA ASP A 61 -0.75 4.24 -15.52
C ASP A 61 0.74 4.22 -15.18
N LEU A 62 1.48 3.29 -15.79
CA LEU A 62 2.93 3.20 -15.63
C LEU A 62 3.70 4.17 -16.55
N GLY A 63 3.06 4.73 -17.56
CA GLY A 63 3.70 5.48 -18.62
C GLY A 63 4.36 4.58 -19.67
N GLY A 64 4.31 4.99 -20.93
CA GLY A 64 4.91 4.27 -22.04
C GLY A 64 6.42 4.07 -21.88
N GLY A 65 6.89 2.83 -21.97
CA GLY A 65 8.31 2.46 -21.94
C GLY A 65 8.83 1.92 -20.61
N ARG A 66 8.00 1.87 -19.56
CA ARG A 66 8.29 1.14 -18.31
C ARG A 66 7.72 -0.27 -18.38
N ALA A 67 8.37 -1.20 -17.70
CA ALA A 67 8.07 -2.62 -17.74
C ALA A 67 7.65 -3.16 -16.36
N LEU A 68 6.71 -4.09 -16.32
CA LEU A 68 6.40 -4.91 -15.17
C LEU A 68 7.06 -6.28 -15.35
N PRO A 69 8.02 -6.67 -14.48
CA PRO A 69 8.40 -8.05 -14.36
C PRO A 69 7.32 -8.75 -13.54
N SER A 70 6.48 -9.54 -14.20
CA SER A 70 5.48 -10.40 -13.54
C SER A 70 5.41 -11.75 -14.24
N GLY A 71 5.44 -12.84 -13.47
CA GLY A 71 5.32 -14.21 -13.98
C GLY A 71 6.32 -14.60 -15.08
N GLY A 72 7.54 -14.05 -15.05
CA GLY A 72 8.57 -14.30 -16.06
C GLY A 72 8.37 -13.58 -17.41
N ARG A 73 7.47 -12.59 -17.48
CA ARG A 73 7.19 -11.78 -18.68
C ARG A 73 7.57 -10.31 -18.45
N LEU A 74 7.84 -9.59 -19.55
CA LEU A 74 8.05 -8.14 -19.56
C LEU A 74 6.82 -7.47 -20.18
N ALA A 75 6.02 -6.80 -19.36
CA ALA A 75 4.81 -6.11 -19.79
C ALA A 75 5.03 -4.59 -19.79
N VAL A 76 4.75 -3.87 -20.88
CA VAL A 76 4.94 -2.42 -21.02
C VAL A 76 3.60 -1.69 -21.18
N GLY A 77 3.54 -0.40 -20.85
CA GLY A 77 2.31 0.40 -21.02
C GLY A 77 1.15 -0.16 -20.20
N VAL A 78 1.37 -0.37 -18.91
CA VAL A 78 0.40 -1.06 -18.06
C VAL A 78 -0.53 -0.06 -17.40
N GLU A 79 -1.82 -0.31 -17.55
CA GLU A 79 -2.91 0.36 -16.86
C GLU A 79 -3.46 -0.59 -15.79
N GLY A 80 -3.51 -0.11 -14.55
CA GLY A 80 -4.03 -0.86 -13.41
C GLY A 80 -5.34 -0.25 -12.92
N SER A 81 -6.36 -1.08 -12.73
CA SER A 81 -7.61 -0.70 -12.08
C SER A 81 -7.94 -1.67 -10.95
N ALA A 82 -8.34 -1.15 -9.80
CA ALA A 82 -8.68 -1.98 -8.65
C ALA A 82 -9.89 -1.42 -7.89
N VAL A 83 -10.72 -2.33 -7.37
CA VAL A 83 -11.77 -2.05 -6.39
C VAL A 83 -11.65 -3.10 -5.29
N ILE A 84 -11.15 -2.71 -4.12
CA ILE A 84 -10.81 -3.60 -3.02
C ILE A 84 -11.58 -3.19 -1.78
N GLU A 85 -12.35 -4.09 -1.20
CA GLU A 85 -12.88 -3.96 0.14
C GLU A 85 -11.81 -4.38 1.15
N VAL A 86 -11.60 -3.55 2.18
CA VAL A 86 -10.59 -3.74 3.22
C VAL A 86 -11.28 -3.77 4.58
N PRO A 87 -12.09 -4.81 4.88
CA PRO A 87 -12.73 -4.95 6.19
C PRO A 87 -11.68 -5.19 7.27
N THR A 88 -11.79 -4.45 8.37
CA THR A 88 -10.89 -4.49 9.51
C THR A 88 -11.68 -4.57 10.80
N VAL A 89 -11.28 -5.49 11.68
CA VAL A 89 -11.73 -5.53 13.07
C VAL A 89 -10.57 -5.09 13.95
N LEU A 90 -10.84 -4.14 14.85
CA LEU A 90 -9.89 -3.63 15.83
C LEU A 90 -10.41 -3.91 17.23
N TRP A 91 -9.59 -4.50 18.09
CA TRP A 91 -9.86 -4.69 19.50
C TRP A 91 -8.87 -3.88 20.33
N ILE A 92 -9.37 -2.91 21.08
CA ILE A 92 -8.61 -2.16 22.08
C ILE A 92 -8.80 -2.81 23.45
N LEU A 93 -7.68 -3.15 24.10
CA LEU A 93 -7.68 -3.77 25.42
C LEU A 93 -8.26 -2.83 26.49
N PRO A 94 -8.96 -3.35 27.50
CA PRO A 94 -9.43 -2.57 28.65
C PRO A 94 -8.32 -2.20 29.63
N GLU A 95 -7.18 -2.90 29.60
CA GLU A 95 -5.99 -2.61 30.39
C GLU A 95 -5.01 -1.71 29.63
N ASP A 96 -4.38 -0.79 30.35
CA ASP A 96 -3.27 -0.02 29.83
C ASP A 96 -1.98 -0.86 29.81
N VAL A 97 -1.21 -0.73 28.73
CA VAL A 97 0.08 -1.36 28.54
C VAL A 97 1.12 -0.27 28.37
N ALA A 98 2.15 -0.25 29.23
CA ALA A 98 3.19 0.79 29.22
C ALA A 98 2.61 2.24 29.22
N GLY A 99 1.50 2.43 29.93
CA GLY A 99 0.82 3.73 30.04
C GLY A 99 0.03 4.16 28.80
N GLY A 100 -0.17 3.27 27.83
CA GLY A 100 -0.96 3.52 26.62
C GLY A 100 -1.98 2.42 26.34
N HIS A 101 -2.83 2.66 25.35
CA HIS A 101 -3.88 1.73 24.94
C HIS A 101 -3.37 0.79 23.85
N LEU A 102 -3.30 -0.50 24.17
CA LEU A 102 -2.92 -1.55 23.22
C LEU A 102 -4.13 -1.96 22.39
N GLY A 103 -3.96 -1.96 21.07
CA GLY A 103 -4.93 -2.47 20.11
C GLY A 103 -4.37 -3.60 19.27
N LEU A 104 -5.22 -4.55 18.91
CA LEU A 104 -4.93 -5.64 17.97
C LEU A 104 -5.96 -5.61 16.84
N SER A 105 -5.53 -5.82 15.60
CA SER A 105 -6.42 -5.81 14.45
C SER A 105 -6.22 -6.98 13.50
N LEU A 106 -7.28 -7.30 12.76
CA LEU A 106 -7.27 -8.21 11.63
C LEU A 106 -7.95 -7.53 10.45
N THR A 107 -7.26 -7.53 9.30
CA THR A 107 -7.77 -7.01 8.04
C THR A 107 -7.74 -8.13 6.99
N VAL A 108 -8.81 -8.27 6.22
CA VAL A 108 -8.90 -9.30 5.16
C VAL A 108 -9.35 -8.65 3.85
N PRO A 109 -8.42 -8.26 2.96
CA PRO A 109 -8.78 -7.61 1.70
C PRO A 109 -9.48 -8.58 0.75
N VAL A 110 -10.55 -8.13 0.12
CA VAL A 110 -11.28 -8.87 -0.91
C VAL A 110 -11.65 -7.91 -2.02
N GLY A 111 -11.44 -8.26 -3.27
CA GLY A 111 -11.72 -7.29 -4.32
C GLY A 111 -11.56 -7.79 -5.72
N TRP A 112 -11.81 -6.85 -6.62
CA TRP A 112 -11.57 -6.96 -8.03
C TRP A 112 -10.31 -6.18 -8.42
N LYS A 113 -9.48 -6.77 -9.29
CA LYS A 113 -8.32 -6.12 -9.89
C LYS A 113 -8.29 -6.47 -11.37
N ASN A 114 -7.96 -5.49 -12.20
CA ASN A 114 -7.69 -5.69 -13.61
C ASN A 114 -6.40 -4.97 -14.00
N THR A 115 -5.58 -5.66 -14.77
CA THR A 115 -4.32 -5.16 -15.27
C THR A 115 -4.33 -5.34 -16.78
N ASP A 116 -4.28 -4.23 -17.50
CA ASP A 116 -4.15 -4.22 -18.96
C ASP A 116 -2.70 -3.88 -19.30
N ALA A 117 -2.06 -4.67 -20.17
CA ALA A 117 -0.67 -4.43 -20.53
C ALA A 117 -0.35 -4.82 -21.98
N ASP A 118 0.58 -4.09 -22.60
CA ASP A 118 1.20 -4.50 -23.86
C ASP A 118 2.40 -5.42 -23.57
N VAL A 119 2.31 -6.69 -23.97
CA VAL A 119 3.37 -7.67 -23.75
C VAL A 119 4.27 -7.74 -24.97
N THR A 120 5.58 -7.62 -24.75
CA THR A 120 6.58 -7.90 -25.78
C THR A 120 7.40 -9.14 -25.40
N LEU A 121 7.22 -10.23 -26.14
CA LEU A 121 8.04 -11.44 -26.00
C LEU A 121 9.24 -11.36 -26.95
N ALA A 122 10.45 -11.36 -26.38
CA ALA A 122 11.69 -11.48 -27.14
C ALA A 122 12.01 -12.97 -27.36
N GLY A 123 11.98 -13.42 -28.62
CA GLY A 123 12.31 -14.78 -29.01
C GLY A 123 13.83 -15.03 -29.05
N PRO A 124 14.29 -16.29 -28.88
CA PRO A 124 15.72 -16.66 -28.84
C PRO A 124 16.55 -16.33 -30.10
N ARG A 125 15.90 -15.85 -31.17
CA ARG A 125 16.50 -15.50 -32.46
C ARG A 125 16.30 -14.03 -32.84
N GLY A 126 15.97 -13.16 -31.89
CA GLY A 126 15.78 -11.72 -32.13
C GLY A 126 14.46 -11.34 -32.80
N GLY A 127 13.45 -12.24 -32.77
CA GLY A 127 12.08 -11.90 -33.14
C GLY A 127 11.32 -11.33 -31.95
N THR A 128 10.61 -10.22 -32.13
CA THR A 128 9.71 -9.66 -31.11
C THR A 128 8.27 -10.02 -31.47
N ALA A 129 7.55 -10.67 -30.57
CA ALA A 129 6.10 -10.81 -30.67
C ALA A 129 5.45 -9.81 -29.69
N SER A 130 4.61 -8.93 -30.21
CA SER A 130 3.84 -7.96 -29.43
C SER A 130 2.36 -8.31 -29.44
N GLY A 131 1.69 -8.17 -28.30
CA GLY A 131 0.24 -8.30 -28.17
C GLY A 131 -0.23 -7.67 -26.86
N SER A 132 -1.54 -7.49 -26.68
CA SER A 132 -2.11 -6.99 -25.43
C SER A 132 -2.63 -8.15 -24.56
N ILE A 133 -2.51 -8.01 -23.25
CA ILE A 133 -3.11 -8.87 -22.24
C ILE A 133 -4.04 -8.03 -21.36
N SER A 134 -5.18 -8.61 -20.99
CA SER A 134 -6.13 -8.06 -20.03
C SER A 134 -6.46 -9.19 -19.06
N ASP A 135 -6.30 -8.94 -17.77
CA ASP A 135 -6.39 -9.96 -16.72
C ASP A 135 -7.27 -9.50 -15.55
N PRO A 136 -8.60 -9.71 -15.63
CA PRO A 136 -9.53 -9.39 -14.56
C PRO A 136 -9.66 -10.54 -13.56
N VAL A 137 -9.46 -10.25 -12.28
CA VAL A 137 -9.62 -11.20 -11.18
C VAL A 137 -10.54 -10.64 -10.09
N PHE A 138 -11.35 -11.50 -9.48
CA PHE A 138 -11.99 -11.22 -8.19
C PHE A 138 -11.49 -12.24 -7.17
N THR A 139 -10.79 -11.79 -6.13
CA THR A 139 -10.09 -12.70 -5.22
C THR A 139 -9.93 -12.12 -3.80
N VAL A 140 -9.49 -12.97 -2.88
CA VAL A 140 -9.16 -12.64 -1.49
C VAL A 140 -7.65 -12.46 -1.40
N GLY A 141 -7.21 -11.29 -0.93
CA GLY A 141 -5.81 -11.02 -0.70
C GLY A 141 -5.29 -11.66 0.59
N ASP A 142 -4.03 -11.38 0.90
CA ASP A 142 -3.40 -11.85 2.13
C ASP A 142 -4.02 -11.14 3.36
N PRO A 143 -4.41 -11.88 4.41
CA PRO A 143 -4.82 -11.25 5.66
C PRO A 143 -3.65 -10.51 6.31
N VAL A 144 -3.95 -9.35 6.90
CA VAL A 144 -2.98 -8.51 7.61
C VAL A 144 -3.34 -8.48 9.09
N LEU A 145 -2.39 -8.88 9.93
CA LEU A 145 -2.48 -8.74 11.38
C LEU A 145 -1.87 -7.41 11.79
N GLY A 146 -2.52 -6.71 12.72
CA GLY A 146 -2.04 -5.43 13.24
C GLY A 146 -1.94 -5.40 14.75
N ALA A 147 -1.00 -4.60 15.24
CA ALA A 147 -0.92 -4.17 16.62
C ALA A 147 -0.65 -2.67 16.66
N LEU A 148 -1.23 -1.96 17.61
CA LEU A 148 -0.96 -0.56 17.87
C LEU A 148 -0.82 -0.31 19.36
N LEU A 149 0.01 0.65 19.73
CA LEU A 149 0.07 1.18 21.09
C LEU A 149 0.04 2.69 21.01
N GLY A 150 -0.97 3.29 21.61
CA GLY A 150 -1.20 4.73 21.56
C GLY A 150 -1.26 5.39 22.93
N TRP A 151 -0.88 6.65 22.97
CA TRP A 151 -0.84 7.49 24.15
C TRP A 151 -1.37 8.88 23.82
N GLU A 152 -1.74 9.62 24.85
CA GLU A 152 -2.24 10.97 24.71
C GLU A 152 -1.82 11.87 25.88
N ALA A 153 -1.66 13.16 25.59
CA ALA A 153 -1.44 14.21 26.57
C ALA A 153 -2.02 15.54 26.07
N GLY A 154 -3.13 15.98 26.69
CA GLY A 154 -3.84 17.17 26.24
C GLY A 154 -4.37 16.98 24.81
N ASN A 155 -3.96 17.87 23.90
CA ASN A 155 -4.36 17.84 22.49
C ASN A 155 -3.46 16.94 21.63
N PHE A 156 -2.38 16.39 22.18
CA PHE A 156 -1.43 15.56 21.44
C PHE A 156 -1.71 14.07 21.67
N HIS A 157 -1.73 13.32 20.58
CA HIS A 157 -1.79 11.86 20.57
C HIS A 157 -0.61 11.34 19.77
N TRP A 158 -0.03 10.22 20.20
CA TRP A 158 1.03 9.53 19.45
C TRP A 158 0.83 8.02 19.54
N GLN A 159 1.22 7.33 18.47
CA GLN A 159 0.97 5.91 18.34
C GLN A 159 2.15 5.23 17.66
N THR A 160 2.46 4.01 18.07
CA THR A 160 3.30 3.08 17.30
C THR A 160 2.44 1.95 16.76
N SER A 161 2.78 1.41 15.60
CA SER A 161 2.01 0.36 14.95
C SER A 161 2.91 -0.65 14.27
N LEU A 162 2.46 -1.90 14.24
CA LEU A 162 3.04 -3.01 13.51
C LEU A 162 1.93 -3.63 12.66
N LEU A 163 2.19 -3.83 11.37
CA LEU A 163 1.37 -4.66 10.50
C LEU A 163 2.19 -5.85 10.01
N VAL A 164 1.55 -7.01 9.86
CA VAL A 164 2.18 -8.24 9.35
C VAL A 164 1.29 -8.84 8.27
N ASN A 165 1.83 -8.96 7.06
CA ASN A 165 1.19 -9.68 5.95
C ASN A 165 1.35 -11.20 6.16
N VAL A 166 0.25 -11.94 6.11
CA VAL A 166 0.24 -13.39 6.26
C VAL A 166 -0.07 -14.02 4.89
N PRO A 167 0.88 -14.73 4.25
CA PRO A 167 0.76 -15.16 2.85
C PRO A 167 -0.12 -16.41 2.70
N VAL A 168 -1.43 -16.25 2.92
CA VAL A 168 -2.44 -17.32 2.81
C VAL A 168 -3.64 -16.91 1.96
N GLY A 169 -3.58 -15.73 1.32
CA GLY A 169 -4.55 -15.31 0.32
C GLY A 169 -4.47 -16.15 -0.95
N ASP A 170 -5.41 -15.89 -1.86
CA ASP A 170 -5.44 -16.56 -3.15
C ASP A 170 -4.48 -15.86 -4.13
N TYR A 171 -3.41 -16.57 -4.48
CA TYR A 171 -2.36 -16.12 -5.38
C TYR A 171 -2.28 -17.08 -6.57
N GLN A 172 -2.31 -16.53 -7.78
CA GLN A 172 -2.27 -17.27 -9.02
C GLN A 172 -0.92 -17.03 -9.71
N ASP A 173 -0.08 -18.06 -9.69
CA ASP A 173 1.26 -18.00 -10.26
C ASP A 173 1.21 -17.81 -11.78
N GLY A 174 2.02 -16.87 -12.28
CA GLY A 174 2.04 -16.47 -13.69
C GLY A 174 0.99 -15.44 -14.12
N GLU A 175 0.04 -15.06 -13.25
CA GLU A 175 -0.93 -14.00 -13.52
C GLU A 175 -0.39 -12.61 -13.13
N ILE A 176 -0.82 -11.59 -13.86
CA ILE A 176 -0.34 -10.21 -13.65
C ILE A 176 -1.23 -9.43 -12.68
N SER A 177 -2.47 -9.88 -12.49
CA SER A 177 -3.39 -9.38 -11.48
C SER A 177 -3.45 -10.32 -10.28
N ASN A 178 -2.73 -9.98 -9.21
CA ASN A 178 -2.91 -10.59 -7.89
C ASN A 178 -3.24 -9.51 -6.84
N ILE A 179 -4.09 -9.87 -5.87
CA ILE A 179 -4.37 -9.07 -4.66
C ILE A 179 -3.54 -9.60 -3.47
N ALA A 180 -3.33 -10.91 -3.40
CA ALA A 180 -2.37 -11.50 -2.48
C ALA A 180 -0.93 -11.21 -2.94
N PHE A 181 -0.02 -11.00 -1.99
CA PHE A 181 1.39 -10.77 -2.25
C PHE A 181 2.21 -12.06 -2.19
N HIS A 182 1.70 -13.09 -1.52
CA HIS A 182 2.32 -14.42 -1.42
C HIS A 182 3.71 -14.43 -0.75
N HIS A 183 4.02 -13.39 0.02
CA HIS A 183 5.21 -13.34 0.86
C HIS A 183 4.89 -12.77 2.23
N TRP A 184 5.71 -13.11 3.23
CA TRP A 184 5.65 -12.42 4.52
C TRP A 184 6.09 -10.96 4.35
N GLY A 185 5.48 -10.07 5.10
CA GLY A 185 5.85 -8.65 5.12
C GLY A 185 5.56 -8.06 6.49
N ALA A 186 6.34 -7.06 6.90
CA ALA A 186 6.11 -6.34 8.15
C ALA A 186 6.27 -4.83 7.94
N ASP A 187 5.30 -4.04 8.38
CA ASP A 187 5.37 -2.58 8.44
C ASP A 187 5.48 -2.15 9.89
N VAL A 188 6.47 -1.31 10.19
CA VAL A 188 6.59 -0.64 11.49
C VAL A 188 6.42 0.84 11.27
N SER A 189 5.44 1.43 11.95
CA SER A 189 5.07 2.83 11.78
C SER A 189 4.89 3.55 13.12
N ALA A 190 5.05 4.86 13.09
CA ALA A 190 4.75 5.76 14.19
C ALA A 190 3.95 6.96 13.68
N GLY A 191 2.97 7.39 14.45
CA GLY A 191 2.10 8.51 14.12
C GLY A 191 1.99 9.52 15.23
N VAL A 192 1.64 10.74 14.86
CA VAL A 192 1.29 11.84 15.76
C VAL A 192 0.04 12.53 15.25
N THR A 193 -0.83 12.93 16.18
CA THR A 193 -1.99 13.77 15.91
C THR A 193 -2.02 14.90 16.92
N TRP A 194 -2.19 16.12 16.45
CA TRP A 194 -2.57 17.25 17.27
C TRP A 194 -3.98 17.67 16.91
N LEU A 195 -4.91 17.53 17.86
CA LEU A 195 -6.32 17.89 17.71
C LEU A 195 -6.67 18.97 18.74
N ASP A 196 -6.97 20.18 18.28
CA ASP A 196 -7.52 21.23 19.14
C ASP A 196 -9.04 21.29 19.01
N PRO A 197 -9.80 20.79 20.01
CA PRO A 197 -11.27 20.78 19.95
C PRO A 197 -11.88 22.19 20.04
N THR A 198 -11.12 23.21 20.48
CA THR A 198 -11.61 24.59 20.61
C THR A 198 -11.75 25.24 19.24
N ILE A 199 -10.78 24.99 18.36
CA ILE A 199 -10.76 25.54 17.00
C ILE A 199 -11.13 24.49 15.94
N GLY A 200 -11.19 23.21 16.31
CA GLY A 200 -11.51 22.09 15.42
C GLY A 200 -10.39 21.68 14.48
N LEU A 201 -9.12 21.99 14.75
CA LEU A 201 -8.01 21.68 13.83
C LEU A 201 -7.34 20.35 14.22
N ASP A 202 -7.33 19.39 13.28
CA ASP A 202 -6.58 18.11 13.32
C ASP A 202 -5.39 18.23 12.36
N LEU A 203 -4.18 18.13 12.91
CA LEU A 203 -2.95 17.92 12.17
C LEU A 203 -2.39 16.55 12.52
N SER A 204 -2.29 15.66 11.54
CA SER A 204 -1.80 14.30 11.76
C SER A 204 -0.73 13.91 10.75
N ALA A 205 0.20 13.07 11.20
CA ALA A 205 1.23 12.50 10.34
C ALA A 205 1.57 11.07 10.79
N VAL A 206 1.95 10.24 9.83
CA VAL A 206 2.46 8.88 10.04
C VAL A 206 3.75 8.72 9.26
N VAL A 207 4.72 8.05 9.84
CA VAL A 207 5.94 7.61 9.15
C VAL A 207 6.12 6.12 9.38
N GLY A 208 6.57 5.38 8.38
CA GLY A 208 6.80 3.95 8.53
C GLY A 208 7.80 3.37 7.54
N MET A 209 8.14 2.11 7.81
CA MET A 209 9.04 1.29 7.03
C MET A 209 8.45 -0.11 6.87
N THR A 210 8.33 -0.54 5.62
CA THR A 210 7.91 -1.89 5.23
C THR A 210 9.13 -2.74 4.88
N PHE A 211 9.14 -3.96 5.38
CA PHE A 211 10.14 -4.98 5.11
C PHE A 211 9.48 -6.21 4.49
N ASN A 212 9.99 -6.64 3.34
CA ASN A 212 9.42 -7.75 2.58
C ASN A 212 10.34 -8.97 2.63
N ALA A 213 9.74 -10.14 2.87
CA ALA A 213 10.38 -11.43 2.62
C ALA A 213 10.33 -11.75 1.12
N GLU A 214 11.07 -12.77 0.72
CA GLU A 214 11.04 -13.28 -0.64
C GLU A 214 9.72 -14.00 -0.93
N ASN A 215 9.16 -13.76 -2.11
CA ASN A 215 8.08 -14.54 -2.68
C ASN A 215 8.68 -15.83 -3.30
N PRO A 216 8.37 -17.02 -2.74
CA PRO A 216 8.94 -18.27 -3.20
C PRO A 216 8.40 -18.74 -4.56
N ALA A 217 7.30 -18.16 -5.07
CA ALA A 217 6.77 -18.51 -6.38
C ALA A 217 7.57 -17.87 -7.52
N THR A 218 8.12 -16.68 -7.27
CA THR A 218 8.79 -15.86 -8.30
C THR A 218 10.28 -15.67 -8.04
N ASP A 219 10.81 -16.16 -6.91
CA ASP A 219 12.17 -15.88 -6.43
C ASP A 219 12.46 -14.36 -6.42
N TYR A 220 11.45 -13.57 -6.03
CA TYR A 220 11.49 -12.11 -6.02
C TYR A 220 11.38 -11.59 -4.59
N ARG A 221 12.22 -10.62 -4.25
CA ARG A 221 12.15 -9.90 -2.98
C ARG A 221 12.09 -8.40 -3.23
N THR A 222 10.92 -7.83 -2.91
CA THR A 222 10.72 -6.38 -2.88
C THR A 222 11.68 -5.72 -1.90
N GLY A 223 12.21 -4.56 -2.27
CA GLY A 223 13.03 -3.74 -1.39
C GLY A 223 12.31 -3.28 -0.12
N ASN A 224 13.04 -2.62 0.78
CA ASN A 224 12.47 -1.94 1.93
C ASN A 224 11.80 -0.65 1.47
N GLU A 225 10.63 -0.38 1.99
CA GLU A 225 9.78 0.71 1.53
C GLU A 225 9.55 1.71 2.66
N PHE A 226 9.87 2.97 2.43
CA PHE A 226 9.59 4.07 3.32
C PHE A 226 8.28 4.74 2.92
N HIS A 227 7.50 5.15 3.91
CA HIS A 227 6.34 6.00 3.68
C HIS A 227 6.20 7.08 4.74
N VAL A 228 5.62 8.20 4.32
CA VAL A 228 5.13 9.26 5.19
C VAL A 228 3.77 9.72 4.69
N GLU A 229 2.82 9.86 5.60
CA GLU A 229 1.47 10.34 5.33
C GLU A 229 1.17 11.54 6.23
N TRP A 230 0.36 12.49 5.75
CA TRP A 230 -0.06 13.65 6.54
C TRP A 230 -1.49 14.07 6.22
N ALA A 231 -2.17 14.66 7.21
CA ALA A 231 -3.46 15.30 7.05
C ALA A 231 -3.53 16.64 7.79
N ALA A 232 -4.31 17.56 7.23
CA ALA A 232 -4.71 18.81 7.86
C ALA A 232 -6.22 18.98 7.67
N VAL A 233 -6.99 18.75 8.73
CA VAL A 233 -8.44 18.64 8.71
C VAL A 233 -9.08 19.63 9.67
N GLN A 234 -10.14 20.29 9.20
CA GLN A 234 -10.96 21.19 9.99
C GLN A 234 -12.27 20.48 10.33
N HIS A 235 -12.50 20.23 11.61
CA HIS A 235 -13.78 19.89 12.19
C HIS A 235 -14.63 21.16 12.27
N PHE A 236 -15.74 21.20 11.54
CA PHE A 236 -16.69 22.30 11.58
C PHE A 236 -17.69 22.14 12.71
N ASN A 237 -17.93 20.89 13.12
CA ASN A 237 -18.73 20.47 14.26
C ASN A 237 -18.44 18.99 14.56
N GLU A 238 -19.11 18.41 15.55
CA GLU A 238 -18.96 17.00 15.95
C GLU A 238 -19.32 15.98 14.85
N GLN A 239 -20.07 16.40 13.83
CA GLN A 239 -20.59 15.54 12.77
C GLN A 239 -19.85 15.71 11.44
N PHE A 240 -19.13 16.80 11.23
CA PHE A 240 -18.64 17.17 9.91
C PHE A 240 -17.22 17.75 9.95
N ASP A 241 -16.35 17.20 9.11
CA ASP A 241 -15.01 17.70 8.88
C ASP A 241 -14.61 17.62 7.40
N ALA A 242 -13.65 18.45 7.01
CA ALA A 242 -13.00 18.35 5.71
C ALA A 242 -11.58 18.87 5.77
N GLY A 243 -10.73 18.44 4.83
CA GLY A 243 -9.34 18.86 4.82
C GLY A 243 -8.53 18.33 3.66
N LEU A 244 -7.22 18.50 3.80
CA LEU A 244 -6.22 18.02 2.87
C LEU A 244 -5.51 16.80 3.44
N VAL A 245 -5.11 15.91 2.55
CA VAL A 245 -4.36 14.69 2.85
C VAL A 245 -3.25 14.54 1.82
N GLY A 246 -2.19 13.83 2.18
CA GLY A 246 -1.14 13.49 1.23
C GLY A 246 -0.22 12.43 1.78
N TYR A 247 0.60 11.88 0.88
CA TYR A 247 1.63 10.91 1.24
C TYR A 247 2.84 11.01 0.32
N TYR A 248 3.94 10.44 0.77
CA TYR A 248 5.12 10.18 -0.02
C TYR A 248 5.60 8.76 0.27
N TYR A 249 5.94 8.04 -0.79
CA TYR A 249 6.45 6.68 -0.76
C TYR A 249 7.80 6.63 -1.48
N ASP A 250 8.74 5.90 -0.91
CA ASP A 250 10.06 5.69 -1.48
C ASP A 250 10.59 4.29 -1.14
N GLN A 251 10.87 3.48 -2.16
CA GLN A 251 11.53 2.21 -1.98
C GLN A 251 13.04 2.42 -1.82
N VAL A 252 13.48 2.48 -0.56
CA VAL A 252 14.83 2.92 -0.19
C VAL A 252 15.93 1.90 -0.53
N THR A 253 15.60 0.61 -0.63
CA THR A 253 16.51 -0.43 -1.14
C THR A 253 16.00 -1.05 -2.42
N GLY A 254 16.90 -1.54 -3.27
CA GLY A 254 16.50 -2.16 -4.53
C GLY A 254 15.88 -3.53 -4.34
N ASP A 255 15.10 -3.98 -5.32
CA ASP A 255 14.61 -5.35 -5.40
C ASP A 255 15.75 -6.36 -5.60
N SER A 256 15.49 -7.62 -5.26
CA SER A 256 16.50 -8.69 -5.32
C SER A 256 15.87 -10.06 -5.56
N GLY A 257 16.71 -11.07 -5.79
CA GLY A 257 16.28 -12.43 -6.12
C GLY A 257 16.40 -12.73 -7.62
N ALA A 258 16.23 -14.00 -8.00
CA ALA A 258 16.35 -14.42 -9.40
C ALA A 258 15.21 -13.92 -10.28
N GLY A 259 14.04 -13.64 -9.69
CA GLY A 259 12.90 -13.01 -10.35
C GLY A 259 13.08 -11.52 -10.62
N ALA A 260 13.99 -10.84 -9.90
CA ALA A 260 14.26 -9.42 -10.08
C ALA A 260 15.33 -9.21 -11.18
N SER A 261 14.96 -8.52 -12.26
CA SER A 261 15.90 -8.24 -13.36
C SER A 261 16.88 -7.10 -13.07
N SER A 262 16.65 -6.31 -12.01
CA SER A 262 17.55 -5.26 -11.49
C SER A 262 17.15 -4.92 -10.04
N ASP A 263 17.94 -4.06 -9.41
CA ASP A 263 17.72 -3.42 -8.12
C ASP A 263 16.72 -2.24 -8.18
N PHE A 264 15.54 -2.46 -8.77
CA PHE A 264 14.57 -1.38 -8.99
C PHE A 264 14.16 -0.69 -7.68
N LYS A 265 13.89 0.61 -7.80
CA LYS A 265 13.40 1.46 -6.72
C LYS A 265 12.31 2.36 -7.25
N GLY A 266 11.18 2.38 -6.54
CA GLY A 266 10.00 3.12 -6.92
C GLY A 266 9.73 4.23 -5.93
N ARG A 267 9.18 5.34 -6.41
CA ARG A 267 8.71 6.43 -5.55
C ARG A 267 7.48 7.09 -6.13
N VAL A 268 6.67 7.69 -5.28
CA VAL A 268 5.51 8.49 -5.68
C VAL A 268 5.16 9.47 -4.56
N ALA A 269 4.67 10.65 -4.93
CA ALA A 269 4.06 11.60 -4.01
C ALA A 269 2.57 11.70 -4.32
N ALA A 270 1.74 12.02 -3.34
CA ALA A 270 0.33 12.29 -3.57
C ALA A 270 -0.19 13.44 -2.73
N ILE A 271 -1.17 14.15 -3.29
CA ILE A 271 -1.94 15.17 -2.58
C ILE A 271 -3.42 14.95 -2.88
N GLY A 272 -4.24 15.30 -1.90
CA GLY A 272 -5.63 14.91 -1.90
C GLY A 272 -6.49 15.76 -0.98
N ALA A 273 -7.77 15.42 -0.97
CA ALA A 273 -8.77 16.01 -0.11
C ALA A 273 -9.56 14.92 0.61
N THR A 274 -10.08 15.26 1.78
CA THR A 274 -10.95 14.38 2.55
C THR A 274 -12.15 15.11 3.10
N ILE A 275 -13.23 14.38 3.29
CA ILE A 275 -14.45 14.84 3.92
C ILE A 275 -15.05 13.73 4.77
N GLY A 276 -15.40 14.05 6.01
CA GLY A 276 -15.90 13.11 7.01
C GLY A 276 -17.30 13.49 7.50
N TRP A 277 -18.16 12.50 7.67
CA TRP A 277 -19.46 12.66 8.32
C TRP A 277 -19.68 11.61 9.41
N THR A 278 -20.04 12.04 10.61
CA THR A 278 -20.44 11.15 11.70
C THR A 278 -21.90 11.38 12.05
N PHE A 279 -22.69 10.31 12.05
CA PHE A 279 -24.09 10.32 12.42
C PHE A 279 -24.38 9.17 13.40
N LYS A 280 -25.54 9.21 14.05
CA LYS A 280 -25.96 8.15 14.97
C LYS A 280 -27.01 7.26 14.33
N ALA A 281 -26.82 5.95 14.42
CA ALA A 281 -27.85 4.96 14.16
C ALA A 281 -28.35 4.40 15.52
N GLY A 282 -29.40 5.01 16.07
CA GLY A 282 -29.77 4.81 17.47
C GLY A 282 -28.70 5.43 18.38
N GLU A 283 -28.10 4.62 19.26
CA GLU A 283 -27.01 5.04 20.16
C GLU A 283 -25.61 4.82 19.56
N VAL A 284 -25.50 4.12 18.42
CA VAL A 284 -24.22 3.78 17.80
C VAL A 284 -23.76 4.93 16.92
N PRO A 285 -22.61 5.58 17.19
CA PRO A 285 -22.00 6.52 16.27
C PRO A 285 -21.40 5.76 15.08
N ILE A 286 -21.74 6.18 13.87
CA ILE A 286 -21.21 5.69 12.61
C ILE A 286 -20.48 6.84 11.94
N SER A 287 -19.20 6.63 11.66
CA SER A 287 -18.37 7.57 10.92
C SER A 287 -18.21 7.09 9.48
N THR A 288 -18.36 8.01 8.54
CA THR A 288 -18.08 7.78 7.12
C THR A 288 -17.07 8.80 6.62
N ARG A 289 -16.25 8.41 5.65
CA ARG A 289 -15.25 9.30 5.07
C ARG A 289 -15.05 9.02 3.60
N ILE A 290 -14.81 10.09 2.85
CA ILE A 290 -14.29 10.01 1.49
C ILE A 290 -12.88 10.60 1.52
N LYS A 291 -11.92 9.89 0.92
CA LYS A 291 -10.59 10.42 0.61
C LYS A 291 -10.35 10.29 -0.88
N TYR A 292 -9.79 11.32 -1.49
CA TYR A 292 -9.28 11.29 -2.85
C TYR A 292 -7.81 11.70 -2.82
N PHE A 293 -6.97 10.99 -3.56
CA PHE A 293 -5.56 11.30 -3.77
C PHE A 293 -5.24 11.29 -5.26
N HIS A 294 -4.48 12.28 -5.69
CA HIS A 294 -3.81 12.28 -6.98
C HIS A 294 -2.31 12.05 -6.75
N GLU A 295 -1.78 10.98 -7.34
CA GLU A 295 -0.36 10.68 -7.34
C GLU A 295 0.37 11.49 -8.43
N PHE A 296 1.60 11.90 -8.13
CA PHE A 296 2.45 12.64 -9.03
C PHE A 296 3.93 12.36 -8.73
N ALA A 297 4.80 12.73 -9.67
CA ALA A 297 6.25 12.56 -9.57
C ALA A 297 6.66 11.08 -9.37
N ALA A 298 5.92 10.17 -10.01
CA ALA A 298 6.21 8.75 -9.93
C ALA A 298 7.47 8.35 -10.72
N GLU A 299 8.30 7.51 -10.12
CA GLU A 299 9.43 6.84 -10.77
C GLU A 299 9.34 5.35 -10.49
N ASN A 300 9.48 4.52 -11.54
CA ASN A 300 9.37 3.05 -11.50
C ASN A 300 8.18 2.52 -10.69
N ARG A 301 7.06 3.26 -10.72
CA ARG A 301 5.78 2.97 -10.07
C ARG A 301 4.65 3.58 -10.90
N ALA A 302 3.44 3.07 -10.75
CA ALA A 302 2.24 3.70 -11.30
C ALA A 302 2.04 5.11 -10.76
N GLU A 303 1.51 5.99 -11.60
CA GLU A 303 0.96 7.29 -11.24
C GLU A 303 -0.54 7.25 -11.53
N GLY A 304 -1.37 7.59 -10.53
CA GLY A 304 -2.81 7.47 -10.67
C GLY A 304 -3.64 8.22 -9.63
N ASP A 305 -4.89 7.83 -9.56
CA ASP A 305 -5.89 8.37 -8.65
C ASP A 305 -6.39 7.28 -7.70
N ALA A 306 -6.41 7.59 -6.40
CA ALA A 306 -6.94 6.71 -5.37
C ALA A 306 -8.15 7.34 -4.68
N VAL A 307 -9.22 6.56 -4.50
CA VAL A 307 -10.40 6.93 -3.73
C VAL A 307 -10.65 5.92 -2.62
N TYR A 308 -10.90 6.42 -1.41
CA TYR A 308 -11.35 5.62 -0.28
C TYR A 308 -12.76 6.01 0.10
N LEU A 309 -13.65 5.02 0.24
CA LEU A 309 -14.93 5.18 0.91
C LEU A 309 -14.90 4.38 2.21
N THR A 310 -14.84 5.07 3.33
CA THR A 310 -14.71 4.47 4.65
C THR A 310 -16.06 4.47 5.36
N ILE A 311 -16.39 3.38 6.04
CA ILE A 311 -17.37 3.32 7.10
C ILE A 311 -16.72 2.72 8.35
N SER A 312 -16.99 3.27 9.53
CA SER A 312 -16.52 2.72 10.80
C SER A 312 -17.54 2.90 11.91
N MET A 313 -17.55 1.96 12.85
CA MET A 313 -18.46 1.95 13.99
C MET A 313 -17.92 1.10 15.15
N PRO A 314 -18.27 1.43 16.41
CA PRO A 314 -18.03 0.51 17.52
C PRO A 314 -19.00 -0.68 17.43
N LEU A 315 -18.47 -1.89 17.60
CA LEU A 315 -19.24 -3.11 17.82
C LEU A 315 -19.51 -3.33 19.31
N SER A 316 -18.57 -2.91 20.16
CA SER A 316 -18.71 -2.94 21.62
C SER A 316 -17.79 -1.89 22.25
N ILE A 317 -18.25 -1.20 23.29
CA ILE A 317 -17.42 -0.28 24.07
C ILE A 317 -17.41 -0.79 25.51
N THR A 318 -16.21 -1.00 26.04
CA THR A 318 -15.97 -1.50 27.39
C THR A 318 -15.52 -0.34 28.27
N LYS A 319 -15.98 -0.27 29.52
CA LYS A 319 -15.45 0.73 30.46
C LYS A 319 -13.98 0.39 30.79
N PRO A 320 -13.06 1.37 30.82
CA PRO A 320 -11.67 1.13 31.22
C PRO A 320 -11.62 0.52 32.62
N THR A 321 -10.75 -0.46 32.83
CA THR A 321 -10.50 -1.03 34.16
C THR A 321 -9.09 -0.61 34.59
N ASN A 322 -9.00 0.42 35.44
CA ASN A 322 -7.72 0.84 36.00
C ASN A 322 -7.18 -0.25 36.92
N ILE A 323 -6.27 -1.09 36.44
CA ILE A 323 -5.47 -1.94 37.32
C ILE A 323 -4.31 -1.07 37.80
N VAL A 324 -4.50 -0.43 38.95
CA VAL A 324 -3.40 0.18 39.69
C VAL A 324 -2.45 -0.96 40.06
N ALA A 325 -1.27 -1.00 39.42
CA ALA A 325 -0.21 -1.93 39.81
C ALA A 325 0.13 -1.69 41.29
N GLN A 326 -0.09 -2.71 42.12
CA GLN A 326 0.40 -2.77 43.50
C GLN A 326 1.91 -3.04 43.53
#